data_AF-X1MFQ3-F1
#
_entry.id   AF-X1MFQ3-F1
#
_cell.length_a   1.000
_cell.length_b   1.000
_cell.length_c   1.000
_cell.angle_alpha   90.00
_cell.angle_beta   90.00
_cell.angle_gamma   90.00
#
_symmetry.space_group_name_H-M   'P 1'
#
loop_
_entity.id
_entity.type
_entity.pdbx_description
1 polymer ?
#
loop_
_entity_poly.entity_id
_entity_poly.type
_entity_poly.pdbx_seq_one_letter_code
_entity_poly.pdbx_strand_id
1 'polypeptide(L)'
;GKKLSAGRVQSIALRLICEREEEIVKFKIEEFWSINALFKKITAEKAEPFKAKLFSINSKKATINTKNEATKICEEVKNQDIYIKNINKKKESKSPPPPFTTSTLQQEGYNKFDFPIKKTMFIAQKLYEGITLGNKGLIL
;
A
#
# COMPACT_ATOMS: atom_id res chain seq x y z
N GLY A 1 30.04 -10.83 -29.38
CA GLY A 1 28.58 -10.90 -29.63
C GLY A 1 27.87 -11.37 -28.39
N LYS A 2 26.88 -10.61 -27.90
CA LYS A 2 26.05 -11.02 -26.75
C LYS A 2 25.23 -12.25 -27.14
N LYS A 3 25.57 -13.42 -26.61
CA LYS A 3 24.74 -14.63 -26.73
C LYS A 3 23.49 -14.44 -25.86
N LEU A 4 22.31 -14.60 -26.45
CA LEU A 4 21.05 -14.63 -25.70
C LEU A 4 21.04 -15.91 -24.85
N SER A 5 20.88 -15.76 -23.53
CA SER A 5 20.73 -16.88 -22.60
C SER A 5 19.25 -17.13 -22.36
N ALA A 6 18.76 -18.31 -22.72
CA ALA A 6 17.39 -18.73 -22.46
C ALA A 6 17.40 -19.82 -21.38
N GLY A 7 16.76 -19.55 -20.24
CA GLY A 7 16.60 -20.52 -19.15
C GLY A 7 15.15 -20.53 -18.65
N ARG A 8 14.63 -21.71 -18.29
CA ARG A 8 13.22 -21.92 -17.90
C ARG A 8 12.72 -20.94 -16.83
N VAL A 9 13.58 -20.58 -15.87
CA VAL A 9 13.25 -19.62 -14.79
C VAL A 9 13.51 -18.18 -15.22
N GLN A 10 14.60 -17.94 -15.96
CA GLN A 10 15.00 -16.61 -16.41
C GLN A 10 14.00 -16.02 -17.40
N SER A 11 13.44 -16.84 -18.30
CA SER A 11 12.45 -16.39 -19.28
C SER A 11 11.12 -16.00 -18.64
N ILE A 12 10.67 -16.72 -17.62
CA ILE A 12 9.44 -16.39 -16.88
C ILE A 12 9.62 -15.10 -16.08
N ALA A 13 10.77 -14.94 -15.40
CA ALA A 13 11.07 -13.72 -14.66
C ALA A 13 11.11 -12.49 -15.58
N LEU A 14 11.75 -12.62 -16.75
CA LEU A 14 11.77 -11.57 -17.76
C LEU A 14 10.37 -11.25 -18.28
N ARG A 15 9.57 -12.28 -18.58
CA ARG A 15 8.19 -12.14 -19.03
C ARG A 15 7.33 -11.34 -18.05
N LEU A 16 7.41 -11.62 -16.75
CA LEU A 16 6.64 -10.89 -15.73
C LEU A 16 6.99 -9.39 -15.71
N ILE A 17 8.26 -9.04 -15.90
CA ILE A 17 8.70 -7.64 -15.97
C ILE A 17 8.15 -6.99 -17.24
N CYS A 18 8.26 -7.66 -18.39
CA CYS A 18 7.74 -7.15 -19.65
C CYS A 18 6.22 -6.97 -19.63
N GLU A 19 5.47 -7.93 -19.10
CA GLU A 19 4.00 -7.83 -18.94
C GLU A 19 3.64 -6.63 -18.07
N ARG A 20 4.37 -6.41 -16.97
CA ARG A 20 4.12 -5.28 -16.08
C ARG A 20 4.43 -3.93 -16.71
N GLU A 21 5.47 -3.86 -17.54
CA GLU A 21 5.79 -2.67 -18.33
C GLU A 21 4.73 -2.41 -19.40
N GLU A 22 4.25 -3.45 -20.09
CA GLU A 22 3.16 -3.32 -21.05
C GLU A 22 1.86 -2.83 -20.40
N GLU A 23 1.54 -3.30 -19.19
CA GLU A 23 0.40 -2.80 -18.41
C GLU A 23 0.54 -1.30 -18.11
N ILE A 24 1.75 -0.84 -17.74
CA ILE A 24 2.04 0.57 -17.48
C ILE A 24 1.89 1.39 -18.76
N VAL A 25 2.40 0.91 -19.90
CA VAL A 25 2.30 1.60 -21.19
C VAL A 25 0.87 1.67 -21.71
N LYS A 26 0.07 0.60 -21.49
CA LYS A 26 -1.34 0.54 -21.89
C LYS A 26 -2.27 1.26 -20.90
N PHE A 27 -1.76 1.70 -19.74
CA PHE A 27 -2.55 2.37 -18.72
C PHE A 27 -3.08 3.71 -19.24
N LYS A 28 -4.41 3.82 -19.34
CA LYS A 28 -5.09 5.07 -19.69
C LYS A 28 -5.52 5.77 -18.40
N ILE A 29 -5.00 6.96 -18.17
CA ILE A 29 -5.35 7.78 -17.02
C ILE A 29 -6.81 8.24 -17.20
N GLU A 30 -7.66 7.89 -16.24
CA GLU A 30 -9.05 8.36 -16.18
C GLU A 30 -9.17 9.43 -15.09
N GLU A 31 -9.85 10.53 -15.42
CA GLU A 31 -10.13 11.59 -14.46
C GLU A 31 -11.28 11.15 -13.53
N PHE A 32 -11.04 11.22 -12.23
CA PHE A 32 -12.07 11.00 -11.22
C PHE A 32 -11.97 12.05 -10.12
N TRP A 33 -13.12 12.38 -9.56
CA TRP A 33 -13.27 13.34 -8.49
C TRP A 33 -13.73 12.64 -7.22
N SER A 34 -13.16 13.06 -6.09
CA SER A 34 -13.61 12.62 -4.77
C SER A 34 -14.06 13.80 -3.94
N ILE A 35 -15.23 13.67 -3.34
CA ILE A 35 -15.79 14.70 -2.46
C ILE A 35 -15.45 14.32 -1.03
N ASN A 36 -14.76 15.23 -0.34
CA ASN A 36 -14.43 15.11 1.07
C ASN A 36 -15.11 16.24 1.83
N ALA A 37 -15.72 15.91 2.97
CA ALA A 37 -16.35 16.87 3.86
C ALA A 37 -15.70 16.80 5.24
N LEU A 38 -15.59 17.96 5.90
CA LEU A 38 -15.11 18.09 7.26
C LEU A 38 -16.31 18.23 8.19
N PHE A 39 -16.43 17.32 9.14
CA PHE A 39 -17.52 17.28 10.11
C PHE A 39 -17.01 17.58 11.50
N LYS A 40 -17.77 18.35 12.26
CA LYS A 40 -17.56 18.55 13.70
C LYS A 40 -18.81 18.10 14.45
N LYS A 41 -18.61 17.37 15.54
CA LYS A 41 -19.72 16.93 16.39
C LYS A 41 -20.34 18.14 17.09
N ILE A 42 -21.64 18.36 16.89
CA ILE A 42 -22.38 19.50 17.48
C ILE A 42 -22.45 19.40 19.01
N THR A 43 -22.55 18.19 19.57
CA THR A 43 -22.75 17.93 21.01
C THR A 43 -21.50 18.12 21.89
N ALA A 44 -20.32 18.32 21.30
CA ALA A 44 -19.07 18.41 22.07
C ALA A 44 -18.23 19.58 21.56
N GLU A 45 -18.17 20.66 22.34
CA GLU A 45 -17.46 21.91 21.98
C GLU A 45 -15.98 21.67 21.64
N LYS A 46 -15.34 20.69 22.30
CA LYS A 46 -13.95 20.27 22.10
C LYS A 46 -13.75 19.10 21.13
N ALA A 47 -14.76 18.70 20.35
CA ALA A 47 -14.58 17.63 19.36
C ALA A 47 -13.67 18.08 18.22
N GLU A 48 -12.64 17.28 17.91
CA GLU A 48 -11.80 17.47 16.73
C GLU A 48 -12.62 17.21 15.44
N PRO A 49 -12.40 18.04 14.40
CA PRO A 49 -13.03 17.80 13.12
C PRO A 49 -12.49 16.52 12.48
N PHE A 50 -13.37 15.74 11.86
CA PHE A 50 -12.99 14.55 11.11
C PHE A 50 -13.38 14.67 9.64
N LYS A 51 -12.61 14.02 8.76
CA LYS A 51 -12.88 13.95 7.33
C LYS A 51 -13.77 12.76 7.02
N ALA A 52 -14.81 12.95 6.21
CA ALA A 52 -15.52 11.85 5.58
C ALA A 52 -15.52 12.02 4.06
N LYS A 53 -15.42 10.90 3.35
CA LYS A 53 -15.44 10.84 1.88
C LYS A 53 -16.81 10.35 1.42
N LEU A 54 -17.33 10.93 0.35
CA LEU A 54 -18.55 10.44 -0.29
C LEU A 54 -18.34 9.02 -0.80
N PHE A 55 -19.19 8.10 -0.33
CA PHE A 55 -19.12 6.67 -0.66
C PHE A 55 -20.14 6.26 -1.73
N SER A 56 -21.38 6.75 -1.63
CA SER A 56 -22.46 6.34 -2.52
C SER A 56 -23.48 7.46 -2.76
N ILE A 57 -24.02 7.52 -3.98
CA ILE A 57 -25.15 8.37 -4.38
C ILE A 57 -26.27 7.42 -4.83
N ASN A 58 -27.48 7.57 -4.29
CA ASN A 58 -28.65 6.72 -4.61
C ASN A 58 -28.35 5.21 -4.53
N SER A 59 -27.63 4.79 -3.48
CA SER A 59 -27.22 3.40 -3.22
C SER A 59 -26.27 2.79 -4.27
N LYS A 60 -25.74 3.58 -5.21
CA LYS A 60 -24.66 3.20 -6.12
C LYS A 60 -23.34 3.81 -5.66
N LYS A 61 -22.23 3.12 -5.89
CA LYS A 61 -20.88 3.63 -5.59
C LYS A 61 -20.68 4.95 -6.34
N ALA A 62 -20.27 5.99 -5.62
CA ALA A 62 -20.09 7.30 -6.22
C ALA A 62 -18.90 7.28 -7.18
N THR A 63 -19.17 7.36 -8.49
CA THR A 63 -18.17 7.55 -9.56
C THR A 63 -18.41 8.92 -10.17
N ILE A 64 -17.55 9.87 -9.86
CA ILE A 64 -17.67 11.25 -10.35
C ILE A 64 -16.52 11.45 -11.32
N ASN A 65 -16.84 11.61 -12.60
CA ASN A 65 -15.81 11.69 -13.65
C ASN A 65 -15.55 13.15 -14.07
N THR A 66 -16.39 14.10 -13.66
CA THR A 66 -16.30 15.49 -14.10
C THR A 66 -16.37 16.47 -12.93
N LYS A 67 -15.57 17.53 -13.02
CA LYS A 67 -15.55 18.63 -12.04
C LYS A 67 -16.93 19.26 -11.81
N ASN A 68 -17.70 19.46 -12.88
CA ASN A 68 -19.03 20.07 -12.82
C ASN A 68 -20.02 19.21 -12.00
N GLU A 69 -19.96 17.88 -12.16
CA GLU A 69 -20.76 16.96 -11.33
C GLU A 69 -20.35 17.06 -9.86
N ALA A 70 -19.04 17.10 -9.59
CA ALA A 70 -18.52 17.25 -8.23
C ALA A 70 -18.99 18.55 -7.57
N THR A 71 -18.99 19.68 -8.31
CA THR A 71 -19.44 20.98 -7.78
C THR A 71 -20.94 21.00 -7.51
N LYS A 72 -21.77 20.44 -8.41
CA LYS A 72 -23.21 20.33 -8.20
C LYS A 72 -23.55 19.55 -6.94
N ILE A 73 -22.91 18.38 -6.75
CA ILE A 73 -23.12 17.56 -5.55
C ILE A 73 -22.68 18.32 -4.29
N CYS A 74 -21.56 19.05 -4.34
CA CYS A 74 -21.11 19.87 -3.21
C CYS A 74 -22.11 20.98 -2.87
N GLU A 75 -22.75 21.61 -3.85
CA GLU A 75 -23.76 22.65 -3.64
C GLU A 75 -25.05 22.08 -3.06
N GLU A 76 -25.52 20.94 -3.55
CA GLU A 76 -26.71 20.24 -3.03
C GLU A 76 -26.53 19.83 -1.57
N VAL A 77 -25.36 19.31 -1.20
CA VAL A 77 -25.09 18.78 0.15
C VAL A 77 -24.86 19.88 1.18
N LYS A 78 -24.35 21.06 0.78
CA LYS A 78 -24.07 22.19 1.70
C LYS A 78 -25.29 22.67 2.48
N ASN A 79 -26.49 22.54 1.90
CA ASN A 79 -27.73 23.04 2.48
C ASN A 79 -28.57 21.94 3.16
N GLN A 80 -28.04 20.72 3.30
CA GLN A 80 -28.77 19.60 3.90
C GLN A 80 -28.27 19.29 5.31
N ASP A 81 -29.19 18.89 6.18
CA ASP A 81 -28.87 18.36 7.50
C ASP A 81 -28.26 16.96 7.38
N ILE A 82 -27.08 16.79 7.97
CA ILE A 82 -26.31 15.55 7.87
C ILE A 82 -26.42 14.80 9.18
N TYR A 83 -26.94 13.58 9.11
CA TYR A 83 -27.11 12.69 10.25
C TYR A 83 -26.20 11.46 10.15
N ILE A 84 -25.82 10.93 11.31
CA ILE A 84 -25.02 9.70 11.37
C ILE A 84 -25.96 8.51 11.20
N LYS A 85 -25.83 7.79 10.09
CA LYS A 85 -26.64 6.60 9.81
C LYS A 85 -26.25 5.39 10.67
N ASN A 86 -24.95 5.19 10.91
CA ASN A 86 -24.44 4.01 11.61
C ASN A 86 -23.08 4.32 12.25
N ILE A 87 -22.87 3.88 13.50
CA ILE A 87 -21.58 3.90 14.19
C ILE A 87 -21.23 2.45 14.53
N ASN A 88 -20.17 1.93 13.93
CA ASN A 88 -19.68 0.59 14.23
C ASN A 88 -18.33 0.67 14.96
N LYS A 89 -18.27 0.13 16.17
CA LYS A 89 -17.04 0.07 16.98
C LYS A 89 -16.57 -1.39 17.03
N LYS A 90 -15.50 -1.69 16.32
CA LYS A 90 -14.86 -3.01 16.32
C LYS A 90 -13.51 -2.93 17.03
N LYS A 91 -13.19 -3.97 17.80
CA LYS A 91 -11.84 -4.18 18.31
C LYS A 91 -11.09 -4.98 17.24
N GLU A 92 -10.05 -4.38 16.68
CA GLU A 92 -9.11 -5.09 15.80
C GLU A 92 -7.87 -5.45 16.61
N SER A 93 -7.41 -6.69 16.48
CA SER A 93 -6.14 -7.16 17.04
C SER A 93 -5.24 -7.57 15.88
N LYS A 94 -3.99 -7.11 15.90
CA LYS A 94 -3.00 -7.44 14.88
C LYS A 94 -1.97 -8.38 15.49
N SER A 95 -1.96 -9.63 15.02
CA SER A 95 -0.93 -10.59 15.40
C SER A 95 0.44 -10.15 14.89
N PRO A 96 1.53 -10.48 15.60
CA PRO A 96 2.88 -10.23 15.11
C PRO A 96 3.13 -10.98 13.80
N PRO A 97 4.02 -10.47 12.94
CA PRO A 97 4.40 -11.18 11.74
C PRO A 97 5.08 -12.51 12.09
N PRO A 98 4.96 -13.54 11.22
CA PRO A 98 5.64 -14.81 11.43
C PRO A 98 7.17 -14.62 11.38
N PRO A 99 7.95 -15.59 11.90
CA PRO A 99 9.40 -15.63 11.72
C PRO A 99 9.78 -15.56 10.24
N PHE A 100 10.96 -14.98 9.96
CA PHE A 100 11.40 -14.83 8.58
C PHE A 100 11.70 -16.16 7.90
N THR A 101 11.11 -16.35 6.73
CA THR A 101 11.59 -17.26 5.69
C THR A 101 12.63 -16.55 4.82
N THR A 102 13.36 -17.31 3.99
CA THR A 102 14.35 -16.74 3.06
C THR A 102 13.77 -15.66 2.15
N SER A 103 12.56 -15.86 1.60
CA SER A 103 11.93 -14.88 0.71
C SER A 103 11.49 -13.63 1.45
N THR A 104 10.93 -13.76 2.65
CA THR A 104 10.51 -12.62 3.48
C THR A 104 11.70 -11.84 4.04
N LEU A 105 12.80 -12.52 4.37
CA LEU A 105 14.04 -11.87 4.80
C LEU A 105 14.66 -11.04 3.66
N GLN A 106 14.70 -11.60 2.45
CA GLN A 106 15.18 -10.89 1.26
C GLN A 106 14.32 -9.66 0.95
N GLN A 107 12.99 -9.79 1.03
CA GLN A 107 12.06 -8.68 0.83
C GLN A 107 12.24 -7.58 1.89
N GLU A 108 12.31 -7.93 3.17
CA GLU A 108 12.52 -6.97 4.25
C GLU A 108 13.90 -6.29 4.18
N GLY A 109 14.94 -7.03 3.79
CA GLY A 109 16.27 -6.48 3.58
C GLY A 109 16.31 -5.44 2.46
N TYR A 110 15.55 -5.66 1.39
CA TYR A 110 15.36 -4.66 0.34
C TYR A 110 14.52 -3.47 0.85
N ASN A 111 13.35 -3.72 1.44
CA ASN A 111 12.43 -2.66 1.85
C ASN A 111 12.98 -1.73 2.94
N LYS A 112 13.82 -2.24 3.86
CA LYS A 112 14.34 -1.45 5.00
C LYS A 112 15.75 -0.91 4.79
N PHE A 113 16.56 -1.59 4.00
CA PHE A 113 17.99 -1.28 3.89
C PHE A 113 18.48 -1.15 2.44
N ASP A 114 17.58 -1.24 1.46
CA ASP A 114 17.89 -1.23 0.02
C ASP A 114 18.94 -2.27 -0.38
N PHE A 115 19.02 -3.39 0.37
CA PHE A 115 20.00 -4.42 0.08
C PHE A 115 19.60 -5.22 -1.16
N PRO A 116 20.49 -5.36 -2.15
CA PRO A 116 20.30 -6.36 -3.20
C PRO A 116 20.21 -7.76 -2.57
N ILE A 117 19.42 -8.65 -3.16
CA ILE A 117 19.20 -10.02 -2.66
C ILE A 117 20.53 -10.72 -2.28
N LYS A 118 21.56 -10.59 -3.13
CA LYS A 118 22.88 -11.17 -2.89
C LYS A 118 23.53 -10.69 -1.59
N LYS A 119 23.38 -9.41 -1.25
CA LYS A 119 23.96 -8.82 -0.04
C LYS A 119 23.24 -9.36 1.20
N THR A 120 21.91 -9.40 1.19
CA THR A 120 21.11 -9.98 2.29
C THR A 120 21.49 -11.44 2.52
N MET A 121 21.61 -12.24 1.45
CA MET A 121 21.99 -13.65 1.57
C MET A 121 23.44 -13.85 2.00
N PHE A 122 24.36 -13.02 1.52
CA PHE A 122 25.76 -13.07 1.95
C PHE A 122 25.90 -12.79 3.45
N ILE A 123 25.21 -11.76 3.95
CA ILE A 123 25.21 -11.43 5.38
C ILE A 123 24.56 -12.56 6.18
N ALA A 124 23.41 -13.08 5.74
CA ALA A 124 22.74 -14.20 6.40
C ALA A 124 23.64 -15.45 6.47
N GLN A 125 24.35 -15.77 5.38
CA GLN A 125 25.31 -16.88 5.36
C GLN A 125 26.47 -16.64 6.33
N LYS A 126 27.03 -15.42 6.40
CA LYS A 126 28.07 -15.08 7.37
C LYS A 126 27.62 -15.18 8.81
N LEU A 127 26.38 -14.78 9.10
CA LEU A 127 25.79 -14.92 10.42
C LEU A 127 25.57 -16.40 10.77
N TYR A 128 25.13 -17.22 9.81
CA TYR A 128 24.92 -18.65 10.01
C TYR A 128 26.23 -19.45 10.19
N GLU A 129 27.27 -19.12 9.43
CA GLU A 129 28.60 -19.74 9.55
C GLU A 129 29.37 -19.23 10.78
N GLY A 130 28.84 -18.21 11.46
CA GLY A 130 29.45 -17.54 12.59
C GLY A 130 30.42 -16.43 12.19
N ILE A 131 30.32 -15.30 12.89
CA ILE A 131 31.25 -14.17 12.75
C ILE A 131 32.04 -14.04 14.04
N THR A 132 33.37 -14.09 13.94
CA THR A 132 34.25 -13.85 15.08
C THR A 132 34.24 -12.35 15.41
N LEU A 133 33.53 -11.96 16.47
CA LEU A 133 33.42 -10.57 16.93
C LEU A 133 34.57 -10.19 17.87
N GLY A 134 35.79 -10.62 17.54
CA GLY A 134 36.99 -10.38 18.35
C GLY A 134 36.78 -10.74 19.83
N ASN A 135 36.90 -9.75 20.72
CA ASN A 135 36.76 -9.92 22.18
C ASN A 135 35.33 -10.23 22.67
N LYS A 136 34.31 -10.27 21.81
CA LYS A 136 32.92 -10.59 22.20
C LYS A 136 32.51 -12.04 21.91
N GLY A 137 33.44 -12.89 21.49
CA GLY A 137 33.20 -14.32 21.21
C GLY A 137 32.62 -14.59 19.83
N LEU A 138 32.29 -15.87 19.59
CA LEU A 138 31.64 -16.37 18.39
C LEU A 138 30.13 -16.32 18.59
N ILE A 139 29.41 -15.63 17.69
CA ILE A 139 27.95 -15.80 17.58
C ILE A 139 27.73 -16.97 16.64
N LEU A 140 27.21 -18.08 17.19
CA LEU A 140 26.67 -19.22 16.45
C LEU A 140 25.17 -19.03 16.24
#